data_AF-A0A1A7KJZ7-F1
#
_entry.id   AF-A0A1A7KJZ7-F1
#
_cell.length_a   1.000
_cell.length_b   1.000
_cell.length_c   1.000
_cell.angle_alpha   90.00
_cell.angle_beta   90.00
_cell.angle_gamma   90.00
#
_symmetry.space_group_name_H-M   'P 1'
#
loop_
_entity.id
_entity.type
_entity.pdbx_description
1 polymer ?
#
loop_
_entity_poly.entity_id
_entity_poly.type
_entity_poly.pdbx_seq_one_letter_code
_entity_poly.pdbx_strand_id
1 'polypeptide(L)'
;MKTLVTSILLFGISLYNAQNSQDTITIKRALVIKEGNSYYIYDKNESCLFTKLNTVSQKEELLPVCFGDLYNAYVNSDKKILQKITLKEAKKNIDKPQKFEELITLTDF
;
A
#
# COMPACT_ATOMS: atom_id res chain seq x y z
N MET A 1 -39.79 20.98 -7.73
CA MET A 1 -38.41 20.59 -8.07
C MET A 1 -37.42 21.25 -7.11
N LYS A 2 -37.14 20.66 -5.93
CA LYS A 2 -36.12 21.18 -4.98
C LYS A 2 -35.36 20.08 -4.22
N THR A 3 -35.47 18.83 -4.66
CA THR A 3 -34.87 17.67 -3.97
C THR A 3 -33.62 17.11 -4.67
N LEU A 4 -33.32 17.54 -5.91
CA LEU A 4 -32.18 17.03 -6.68
C LEU A 4 -30.85 17.70 -6.33
N VAL A 5 -30.87 18.97 -5.92
CA VAL A 5 -29.64 19.76 -5.68
C VAL A 5 -28.94 19.35 -4.38
N THR A 6 -29.71 18.92 -3.36
CA THR A 6 -29.17 18.51 -2.06
C THR A 6 -28.44 17.17 -2.12
N SER A 7 -28.92 16.19 -2.91
CA SER A 7 -28.23 14.90 -3.06
C SER A 7 -26.86 15.04 -3.73
N ILE A 8 -26.73 15.87 -4.76
CA ILE A 8 -25.46 16.05 -5.49
C ILE A 8 -24.37 16.64 -4.57
N LEU A 9 -24.74 17.57 -3.69
CA LEU A 9 -23.83 18.16 -2.69
C LEU A 9 -23.38 17.14 -1.63
N LEU A 10 -24.28 16.27 -1.15
CA LEU A 10 -23.96 15.22 -0.17
C LEU A 10 -23.02 14.14 -0.75
N PHE A 11 -23.19 13.76 -2.01
CA PHE A 11 -22.27 12.85 -2.70
C PHE A 11 -20.88 13.48 -2.91
N GLY A 12 -20.82 14.77 -3.27
CA GLY A 12 -19.55 15.48 -3.45
C GLY A 12 -18.70 15.57 -2.18
N ILE A 13 -19.32 15.86 -1.03
CA ILE A 13 -18.64 15.93 0.27
C ILE A 13 -18.13 14.52 0.70
N SER A 14 -18.93 13.49 0.44
CA SER A 14 -18.55 12.10 0.77
C SER A 14 -17.37 11.61 -0.08
N LEU A 15 -17.36 11.93 -1.38
CA LEU A 15 -16.26 11.61 -2.29
C LEU A 15 -14.97 12.37 -1.90
N TYR A 16 -15.09 13.64 -1.53
CA TYR A 16 -13.94 14.45 -1.08
C TYR A 16 -13.32 13.89 0.21
N ASN A 17 -14.15 13.47 1.17
CA ASN A 17 -13.68 12.87 2.42
C ASN A 17 -13.01 11.50 2.22
N ALA A 18 -13.56 10.65 1.33
CA ALA A 18 -12.95 9.36 0.99
C ALA A 18 -11.63 9.49 0.22
N GLN A 19 -11.50 10.55 -0.59
CA GLN A 19 -10.25 10.83 -1.30
C GLN A 19 -9.17 11.35 -0.34
N ASN A 20 -9.56 12.19 0.62
CA ASN A 20 -8.66 12.68 1.68
C ASN A 20 -8.22 11.57 2.64
N SER A 21 -9.05 10.56 2.94
CA SER A 21 -8.67 9.49 3.87
C SER A 21 -7.54 8.59 3.33
N GLN A 22 -7.44 8.41 2.00
CA GLN A 22 -6.29 7.69 1.40
C GLN A 22 -5.00 8.52 1.43
N ASP A 23 -5.12 9.85 1.40
CA ASP A 23 -3.97 10.77 1.48
C ASP A 23 -3.46 10.94 2.92
N THR A 24 -4.24 10.57 3.95
CA THR A 24 -3.80 10.57 5.36
C THR A 24 -3.13 9.28 5.81
N ILE A 25 -3.42 8.13 5.19
CA ILE A 25 -2.79 6.85 5.55
C ILE A 25 -1.35 6.84 5.03
N THR A 26 -0.39 6.97 5.95
CA THR A 26 1.03 6.88 5.62
C THR A 26 1.59 5.52 5.95
N ILE A 27 2.35 4.95 5.02
CA ILE A 27 2.92 3.61 5.08
C ILE A 27 4.43 3.72 4.91
N LYS A 28 5.21 2.93 5.66
CA LYS A 28 6.64 2.79 5.41
C LYS A 28 6.82 1.79 4.27
N ARG A 29 7.61 2.14 3.27
CA ARG A 29 7.99 1.25 2.16
C ARG A 29 9.49 1.03 2.18
N ALA A 30 9.91 -0.22 2.06
CA ALA A 30 11.31 -0.61 2.00
C ALA A 30 11.60 -1.46 0.77
N LEU A 31 12.67 -1.15 0.04
CA LEU A 31 13.23 -2.05 -0.97
C LEU A 31 14.20 -3.04 -0.31
N VAL A 32 14.01 -4.34 -0.58
CA VAL A 32 14.90 -5.42 -0.16
C VAL A 32 15.30 -6.24 -1.37
N ILE A 33 16.61 -6.42 -1.58
CA ILE A 33 17.15 -7.30 -2.61
C ILE A 33 17.52 -8.63 -1.97
N LYS A 34 16.94 -9.73 -2.45
CA LYS A 34 17.25 -11.08 -1.98
C LYS A 34 17.33 -12.02 -3.17
N GLU A 35 18.39 -12.82 -3.25
CA GLU A 35 18.58 -13.84 -4.30
C GLU A 35 18.37 -13.28 -5.72
N GLY A 36 18.87 -12.05 -5.96
CA GLY A 36 18.73 -11.37 -7.26
C GLY A 36 17.33 -10.84 -7.58
N ASN A 37 16.35 -10.99 -6.68
CA ASN A 37 15.00 -10.47 -6.83
C ASN A 37 14.82 -9.20 -5.98
N SER A 38 14.02 -8.26 -6.50
CA SER A 38 13.62 -7.04 -5.80
C SER A 38 12.25 -7.21 -5.15
N TYR A 39 12.20 -6.97 -3.85
CA TYR A 39 10.98 -7.01 -3.05
C TYR A 39 10.70 -5.65 -2.43
N TYR A 40 9.42 -5.29 -2.34
CA TYR A 40 9.01 -4.15 -1.52
C TYR A 40 8.22 -4.62 -0.32
N ILE A 41 8.53 -4.03 0.84
CA ILE A 41 7.87 -4.31 2.10
C ILE A 41 7.16 -3.05 2.54
N TYR A 42 5.86 -3.19 2.77
CA TYR A 42 4.99 -2.15 3.30
C TYR A 42 4.74 -2.44 4.77
N ASP A 43 5.25 -1.57 5.64
CA ASP A 43 5.06 -1.64 7.09
C ASP A 43 4.10 -0.52 7.53
N LYS A 44 3.00 -0.94 8.15
CA LYS A 44 2.03 -0.08 8.80
C LYS A 44 1.70 -0.71 10.15
N ASN A 45 1.91 0.04 11.23
CA ASN A 45 1.62 -0.41 12.61
C ASN A 45 2.19 -1.81 12.92
N GLU A 46 3.44 -2.07 12.52
CA GLU A 46 4.15 -3.35 12.73
C GLU A 46 3.59 -4.53 11.89
N SER A 47 2.51 -4.32 11.16
CA SER A 47 2.01 -5.26 10.15
C SER A 47 2.74 -5.06 8.83
N CYS A 48 3.33 -6.14 8.33
CA CYS A 48 4.10 -6.14 7.09
C CYS A 48 3.33 -6.81 5.96
N LEU A 49 3.24 -6.13 4.82
CA LEU A 49 2.81 -6.68 3.56
C LEU A 49 4.00 -6.75 2.59
N PHE A 50 4.18 -7.90 1.96
CA PHE A 50 5.32 -8.16 1.08
C PHE A 50 4.88 -8.20 -0.38
N THR A 51 5.66 -7.59 -1.25
CA THR A 51 5.45 -7.61 -2.70
C THR A 51 6.74 -7.99 -3.41
N LYS A 52 6.60 -8.55 -4.61
CA LYS A 52 7.71 -8.81 -5.53
C LYS A 52 7.59 -7.91 -6.74
N LEU A 53 8.66 -7.25 -7.14
CA LEU A 53 8.67 -6.48 -8.38
C LEU A 53 8.67 -7.43 -9.58
N ASN A 54 7.63 -7.33 -10.42
CA ASN A 54 7.62 -7.94 -11.73
C ASN A 54 8.32 -6.98 -12.71
N THR A 55 9.46 -7.42 -13.25
CA THR A 55 10.31 -6.61 -14.15
C THR A 55 9.71 -6.41 -15.54
N VAL A 56 8.72 -7.21 -15.93
CA VAL A 56 8.04 -7.08 -17.23
C VAL A 56 6.96 -6.02 -17.14
N SER A 57 6.08 -6.11 -16.14
CA SER A 57 4.97 -5.16 -15.96
C SER A 57 5.36 -3.87 -15.24
N GLN A 58 6.54 -3.85 -14.60
CA GLN A 58 6.99 -2.78 -13.69
C GLN A 58 5.99 -2.54 -12.55
N LYS A 59 5.21 -3.57 -12.20
CA LYS A 59 4.26 -3.58 -11.09
C LYS A 59 4.71 -4.55 -10.01
N GLU A 60 4.28 -4.26 -8.80
CA GLU A 60 4.54 -5.07 -7.64
C GLU A 60 3.40 -6.06 -7.43
N GLU A 61 3.73 -7.34 -7.34
CA GLU A 61 2.79 -8.42 -7.11
C GLU A 61 2.71 -8.74 -5.62
N LEU A 62 1.49 -8.76 -5.08
CA LEU A 62 1.23 -9.16 -3.70
C LEU A 62 1.69 -10.60 -3.44
N LEU A 63 2.52 -10.80 -2.43
CA LEU A 63 2.91 -12.13 -2.00
C LEU A 63 1.82 -12.74 -1.10
N PRO A 64 1.28 -13.92 -1.43
CA PRO A 64 0.13 -14.50 -0.72
C PRO A 64 0.47 -15.12 0.63
N VAL A 65 1.76 -15.24 0.97
CA VAL A 65 2.24 -15.88 2.20
C VAL A 65 3.32 -15.03 2.87
N CYS A 66 3.40 -15.10 4.20
CA CYS A 66 4.47 -14.44 4.94
C CYS A 66 5.79 -15.16 4.69
N PHE A 67 6.77 -14.45 4.12
CA PHE A 67 8.10 -15.00 3.85
C PHE A 67 9.01 -14.70 5.04
N GLY A 68 9.13 -15.64 5.99
CA GLY A 68 9.93 -15.45 7.21
C GLY A 68 11.36 -14.99 6.94
N ASP A 69 12.02 -15.56 5.94
CA ASP A 69 13.36 -15.13 5.55
C ASP A 69 13.40 -13.71 4.96
N LEU A 70 12.34 -13.31 4.24
CA LEU A 70 12.23 -11.96 3.69
C LEU A 70 11.96 -10.95 4.80
N TYR A 71 11.16 -11.32 5.80
CA TYR A 71 10.98 -10.53 7.01
C TYR A 71 12.30 -10.38 7.77
N ASN A 72 13.04 -11.47 7.98
CA ASN A 72 14.37 -11.43 8.59
C ASN A 72 15.33 -10.51 7.81
N ALA A 73 15.30 -10.57 6.48
CA ALA A 73 16.08 -9.65 5.65
C ALA A 73 15.61 -8.19 5.81
N TYR A 74 14.31 -7.93 5.87
CA TYR A 74 13.77 -6.58 6.10
C TYR A 74 14.18 -5.99 7.46
N VAL A 75 14.09 -6.78 8.53
CA VAL A 75 14.43 -6.35 9.88
C VAL A 75 15.94 -6.11 10.01
N ASN A 76 16.77 -7.03 9.50
CA ASN A 76 18.22 -7.03 9.70
C ASN A 76 19.04 -6.36 8.59
N SER A 77 18.43 -5.92 7.48
CA SER A 77 19.20 -5.32 6.38
C SER A 77 19.64 -3.89 6.72
N ASP A 78 20.96 -3.69 6.72
CA ASP A 78 21.62 -2.38 6.69
C ASP A 78 21.45 -1.66 5.34
N LYS A 79 20.96 -2.37 4.31
CA LYS A 79 20.79 -1.90 2.92
C LYS A 79 19.32 -1.82 2.53
N LYS A 80 18.48 -1.22 3.38
CA LYS A 80 17.09 -0.90 3.04
C LYS A 80 16.94 0.60 2.75
N ILE A 81 16.30 0.90 1.63
CA ILE A 81 15.88 2.28 1.34
C ILE A 81 14.47 2.44 1.89
N LEU A 82 14.36 3.17 3.00
CA LEU A 82 13.10 3.45 3.66
C LEU A 82 12.48 4.74 3.10
N GLN A 83 11.21 4.64 2.74
CA GLN A 83 10.40 5.78 2.29
C GLN A 83 9.10 5.80 3.07
N LYS A 84 8.61 7.00 3.38
CA LYS A 84 7.25 7.19 3.88
C LYS A 84 6.41 7.68 2.72
N ILE A 85 5.38 6.93 2.37
CA ILE A 85 4.51 7.21 1.23
C ILE A 85 3.04 7.14 1.64
N THR A 86 2.15 7.77 0.89
CA THR A 86 0.70 7.63 1.12
C THR A 86 0.18 6.32 0.55
N LEU A 87 -0.97 5.85 1.04
CA LEU A 87 -1.69 4.70 0.48
C LEU A 87 -2.00 4.92 -1.02
N LYS A 88 -2.37 6.14 -1.40
CA LYS A 88 -2.62 6.52 -2.80
C LYS A 88 -1.38 6.36 -3.68
N GLU A 89 -0.21 6.77 -3.18
CA GLU A 89 1.05 6.58 -3.90
C GLU A 89 1.44 5.10 -3.99
N ALA A 90 1.30 4.36 -2.89
CA ALA A 90 1.57 2.92 -2.86
C ALA A 90 0.78 2.17 -3.94
N LYS A 91 -0.54 2.43 -4.03
CA LYS A 91 -1.44 1.79 -5.00
C LYS A 91 -1.03 1.99 -6.46
N LYS A 92 -0.31 3.07 -6.80
CA LYS A 92 0.17 3.28 -8.18
C LYS A 92 1.18 2.23 -8.62
N ASN A 93 1.88 1.58 -7.68
CA ASN A 93 2.92 0.61 -7.99
C ASN A 93 2.43 -0.84 -7.98
N ILE A 94 1.26 -1.12 -7.37
CA ILE A 94 0.74 -2.48 -7.18
C ILE A 94 -0.04 -2.97 -8.41
N ASP A 95 0.05 -4.27 -8.69
CA ASP A 95 -0.71 -4.96 -9.75
C ASP A 95 -2.22 -4.97 -9.48
N LYS A 96 -2.61 -5.22 -8.22
CA LYS A 96 -3.98 -5.32 -7.71
C LYS A 96 -4.20 -4.29 -6.59
N PRO A 97 -4.37 -3.01 -6.94
CA PRO A 97 -4.37 -1.92 -5.96
C PRO A 97 -5.54 -1.96 -4.97
N GLN A 98 -6.71 -2.48 -5.36
CA GLN A 98 -7.86 -2.63 -4.46
C GLN A 98 -7.59 -3.68 -3.38
N LYS A 99 -7.05 -4.85 -3.76
CA LYS A 99 -6.69 -5.91 -2.81
C LYS A 99 -5.60 -5.45 -1.84
N PHE A 100 -4.64 -4.66 -2.32
CA PHE A 100 -3.63 -4.06 -1.45
C PHE A 100 -4.24 -3.12 -0.41
N GLU A 101 -5.15 -2.23 -0.84
CA GLU A 101 -5.86 -1.31 0.05
C GLU A 101 -6.67 -2.04 1.12
N GLU A 102 -7.40 -3.09 0.75
CA GLU A 102 -8.14 -3.93 1.70
C GLU A 102 -7.21 -4.48 2.79
N LEU A 103 -6.07 -5.07 2.40
CA LEU A 103 -5.11 -5.64 3.35
C LEU A 103 -4.49 -4.57 4.26
N ILE A 104 -4.16 -3.40 3.73
CA ILE A 104 -3.59 -2.31 4.53
C ILE A 104 -4.60 -1.70 5.50
N THR A 105 -5.87 -1.56 5.11
CA THR A 105 -6.91 -0.99 5.97
C THR A 105 -7.35 -1.98 7.07
N LEU A 106 -7.23 -3.29 6.83
CA LEU A 106 -7.43 -4.32 7.85
C LEU A 106 -6.35 -4.34 8.95
N THR A 107 -5.23 -3.61 8.81
CA THR A 107 -4.13 -3.60 9.80
C THR A 107 -4.25 -2.47 10.85
N ASP A 108 -5.41 -1.83 10.95
CA ASP A 108 -5.71 -0.76 11.94
C ASP A 108 -6.41 -1.26 13.22
N PHE A 109 -6.47 -2.58 13.46
CA PHE A 109 -7.12 -3.16 14.65
C PHE A 109 -6.18 -3.32 15.85
#